data_AF-A0A7C9FKB7-F1
#
_entry.id   AF-A0A7C9FKB7-F1
#
_cell.length_a   1.000
_cell.length_b   1.000
_cell.length_c   1.000
_cell.angle_alpha   90.00
_cell.angle_beta   90.00
_cell.angle_gamma   90.00
#
_symmetry.space_group_name_H-M   'P 1'
#
loop_
_entity.id
_entity.type
_entity.pdbx_description
1 polymer ?
#
loop_
_entity_poly.entity_id
_entity_poly.type
_entity_poly.pdbx_seq_one_letter_code
_entity_poly.pdbx_strand_id
1 'polypeptide(L)'
;MIKTVKKQARIWIDSDITLGQKNSLVSYCDVDDGYAIAALLRSVEVDVVGISSTLGNTDNIEVSTAVAVDFLKRFGPNSVVVSKGAAKPLSAVTDIPEGVKAMAQALEEGPLKILGIGAATNIALLIKHYPQLINNIDEIVLLAGRQSMDDHFVSGHHQPKPFRDLNFEADVDAYKLILDTQISLVLVPYEACKPFWIKQHDLLGMLKTSRVARYLAEKSEPWLLEWELVFGAGGFNPFDLIAAAYLINGDWFSSELWDAEITQGPSYTEKGQVKDYLLCSKHIKSGRQVRYCTAISDVSKGILLDKIKAHDMQHFVLGMSHINIVVDDVEKATEFYQSALGFEMARDAQGELMDYQGVTMSEFALDAGISDGKVDVDVRFLKHPQAGMYLELMHYRYPKGNSKLPPQAKTYDLGGPRHVAMEVSNCNEVFHYLKAHSGVTMINTNNSYHPDKLDGFPITFFYWIDPYGVQWEMEEGRQIGLSRGIV
;
A
#
# COMPACT_ATOMS: atom_id res chain seq x y z
N MET A 1 -11.48 -21.01 -3.60
CA MET A 1 -11.94 -19.66 -3.19
C MET A 1 -11.35 -18.66 -4.15
N ILE A 2 -12.21 -17.98 -4.91
CA ILE A 2 -11.84 -17.02 -5.95
C ILE A 2 -11.38 -15.74 -5.24
N LYS A 3 -10.12 -15.33 -5.40
CA LYS A 3 -9.66 -14.02 -4.94
C LYS A 3 -10.22 -12.96 -5.89
N THR A 4 -11.35 -12.36 -5.55
CA THR A 4 -11.74 -11.05 -6.08
C THR A 4 -10.52 -10.13 -5.94
N VAL A 5 -10.14 -9.38 -6.98
CA VAL A 5 -9.08 -8.38 -6.87
C VAL A 5 -9.58 -7.33 -5.88
N LYS A 6 -9.19 -7.50 -4.61
CA LYS A 6 -9.59 -6.64 -3.51
C LYS A 6 -8.86 -5.32 -3.71
N LYS A 7 -9.60 -4.19 -3.73
CA LYS A 7 -8.99 -2.85 -3.70
C LYS A 7 -8.00 -2.81 -2.53
N GLN A 8 -6.83 -2.21 -2.75
CA GLN A 8 -5.87 -1.95 -1.68
C GLN A 8 -6.56 -1.25 -0.51
N ALA A 9 -6.29 -1.71 0.71
CA ALA A 9 -6.74 -1.01 1.91
C ALA A 9 -5.85 0.23 2.09
N ARG A 10 -6.45 1.42 2.16
CA ARG A 10 -5.72 2.64 2.50
C ARG A 10 -5.30 2.58 3.97
N ILE A 11 -4.01 2.75 4.22
CA ILE A 11 -3.44 2.66 5.57
C ILE A 11 -2.63 3.90 5.93
N TRP A 12 -2.75 4.30 7.18
CA TRP A 12 -1.88 5.29 7.81
C TRP A 12 -0.97 4.61 8.83
N ILE A 13 0.31 4.96 8.85
CA ILE A 13 1.29 4.40 9.80
C ILE A 13 1.65 5.49 10.82
N ASP A 14 1.41 5.23 12.11
CA ASP A 14 1.84 6.06 13.22
C ASP A 14 2.97 5.33 13.97
N SER A 15 4.19 5.84 13.84
CA SER A 15 5.42 5.10 14.15
C SER A 15 6.44 5.97 14.87
N ASP A 16 7.23 5.39 15.74
CA ASP A 16 8.31 6.01 16.51
C ASP A 16 9.69 5.52 16.04
N ILE A 17 9.79 5.19 14.74
CA ILE A 17 10.98 4.66 14.07
C ILE A 17 12.31 5.31 14.48
N THR A 18 13.28 4.48 14.84
CA THR A 18 14.64 4.92 15.20
C THR A 18 15.75 4.17 14.45
N LEU A 19 15.51 2.94 13.98
CA LEU A 19 16.39 2.18 13.08
C LEU A 19 17.85 2.07 13.55
N GLY A 20 18.06 1.61 14.78
CA GLY A 20 19.41 1.31 15.28
C GLY A 20 20.27 2.55 15.49
N GLN A 21 19.66 3.73 15.67
CA GLN A 21 20.39 4.89 16.17
C GLN A 21 21.00 4.58 17.55
N LYS A 22 22.13 5.19 17.88
CA LYS A 22 22.76 4.96 19.19
C LYS A 22 22.01 5.73 20.27
N ASN A 23 21.40 5.01 21.20
CA ASN A 23 20.81 5.58 22.41
C ASN A 23 21.91 5.94 23.44
N SER A 24 22.99 5.15 23.47
CA SER A 24 24.19 5.42 24.27
C SER A 24 25.45 4.89 23.59
N LEU A 25 26.61 4.97 24.27
CA LEU A 25 27.86 4.39 23.76
C LEU A 25 27.77 2.88 23.48
N VAL A 26 26.85 2.18 24.15
CA VAL A 26 26.75 0.71 24.16
C VAL A 26 25.35 0.16 23.89
N SER A 27 24.35 1.01 23.61
CA SER A 27 22.97 0.57 23.34
C SER A 27 22.42 1.25 22.08
N TYR A 28 21.75 0.44 21.27
CA TYR A 28 21.09 0.82 20.03
C TYR A 28 19.59 0.97 20.27
N CYS A 29 18.95 1.83 19.50
CA CYS A 29 17.51 1.92 19.44
C CYS A 29 16.95 0.78 18.59
N ASP A 30 15.65 0.59 18.72
CA ASP A 30 14.91 -0.43 18.02
C ASP A 30 14.99 -0.29 16.47
N VAL A 31 14.77 -1.39 15.76
CA VAL A 31 14.82 -1.49 14.29
C VAL A 31 13.52 -1.99 13.65
N ASP A 32 12.53 -2.42 14.43
CA ASP A 32 11.39 -3.20 13.96
C ASP A 32 10.34 -2.37 13.21
N ASP A 33 10.14 -1.10 13.56
CA ASP A 33 9.36 -0.11 12.80
C ASP A 33 9.75 -0.11 11.31
N GLY A 34 11.07 -0.20 11.04
CA GLY A 34 11.60 -0.18 9.68
C GLY A 34 11.24 -1.43 8.89
N TYR A 35 11.13 -2.59 9.55
CA TYR A 35 10.62 -3.81 8.94
C TYR A 35 9.13 -3.68 8.63
N ALA A 36 8.35 -3.12 9.55
CA ALA A 36 6.92 -2.88 9.38
C ALA A 36 6.65 -2.00 8.16
N ILE A 37 7.29 -0.82 8.10
CA ILE A 37 7.15 0.13 7.00
C ILE A 37 7.62 -0.49 5.68
N ALA A 38 8.76 -1.19 5.67
CA ALA A 38 9.26 -1.85 4.46
C ALA A 38 8.30 -2.92 3.93
N ALA A 39 7.70 -3.73 4.79
CA ALA A 39 6.76 -4.76 4.39
C ALA A 39 5.47 -4.15 3.82
N LEU A 40 4.95 -3.08 4.45
CA LEU A 40 3.73 -2.40 4.00
C LEU A 40 3.93 -1.69 2.66
N LEU A 41 5.04 -0.95 2.48
CA LEU A 41 5.38 -0.30 1.21
C LEU A 41 5.57 -1.28 0.04
N ARG A 42 5.74 -2.57 0.34
CA ARG A 42 6.01 -3.65 -0.64
C ARG A 42 4.87 -4.66 -0.70
N SER A 43 3.69 -4.26 -0.25
CA SER A 43 2.50 -5.10 -0.20
C SER A 43 1.39 -4.54 -1.08
N VAL A 44 1.05 -5.28 -2.14
CA VAL A 44 -0.05 -4.94 -3.07
C VAL A 44 -1.43 -5.01 -2.43
N GLU A 45 -1.54 -5.52 -1.21
CA GLU A 45 -2.77 -5.64 -0.44
C GLU A 45 -3.16 -4.30 0.23
N VAL A 46 -2.19 -3.40 0.43
CA VAL A 46 -2.36 -2.12 1.13
C VAL A 46 -1.82 -0.96 0.31
N ASP A 47 -2.35 0.22 0.57
CA ASP A 47 -1.91 1.50 0.01
C ASP A 47 -1.53 2.41 1.17
N VAL A 48 -0.22 2.60 1.39
CA VAL A 48 0.27 3.53 2.42
C VAL A 48 0.02 4.94 1.91
N VAL A 49 -0.84 5.70 2.59
CA VAL A 49 -1.20 7.06 2.15
C VAL A 49 -0.49 8.16 2.94
N GLY A 50 0.13 7.80 4.05
CA GLY A 50 0.88 8.73 4.89
C GLY A 50 1.48 8.06 6.12
N ILE A 51 2.45 8.75 6.71
CA ILE A 51 3.13 8.31 7.93
C ILE A 51 3.22 9.49 8.89
N SER A 52 2.88 9.27 10.16
CA SER A 52 3.19 10.20 11.24
C SER A 52 4.26 9.64 12.15
N SER A 53 5.18 10.51 12.57
CA SER A 53 6.08 10.19 13.68
C SER A 53 5.38 10.38 15.02
N THR A 54 5.70 9.56 16.02
CA THR A 54 5.22 9.69 17.40
C THR A 54 6.37 9.43 18.38
N LEU A 55 6.08 9.51 19.69
CA LEU A 55 7.04 9.20 20.75
C LEU A 55 7.01 7.72 21.16
N GLY A 56 8.08 7.24 21.80
CA GLY A 56 8.21 5.87 22.30
C GLY A 56 9.67 5.46 22.41
N ASN A 57 10.25 4.92 21.35
CA ASN A 57 11.65 4.51 21.18
C ASN A 57 12.65 5.66 21.41
N THR A 58 12.20 6.91 21.30
CA THR A 58 12.96 8.12 21.59
C THR A 58 12.07 9.20 22.20
N ASP A 59 12.61 9.96 23.17
CA ASP A 59 11.96 11.16 23.72
C ASP A 59 12.11 12.38 22.79
N ASN A 60 12.94 12.27 21.75
CA ASN A 60 13.16 13.34 20.78
C ASN A 60 12.44 13.03 19.45
N ILE A 61 11.27 13.63 19.28
CA ILE A 61 10.44 13.48 18.07
C ILE A 61 11.17 13.86 16.78
N GLU A 62 12.13 14.79 16.83
CA GLU A 62 12.88 15.21 15.64
C GLU A 62 13.76 14.07 15.11
N VAL A 63 14.24 13.20 16.01
CA VAL A 63 14.99 11.99 15.62
C VAL A 63 14.10 11.04 14.86
N SER A 64 12.94 10.67 15.42
CA SER A 64 12.01 9.75 14.76
C SER A 64 11.52 10.30 13.42
N THR A 65 11.14 11.57 13.39
CA THR A 65 10.72 12.26 12.16
C THR A 65 11.81 12.24 11.09
N ALA A 66 13.05 12.57 11.45
CA ALA A 66 14.15 12.60 10.49
C ALA A 66 14.48 11.20 9.95
N VAL A 67 14.40 10.16 10.80
CA VAL A 67 14.62 8.76 10.38
C VAL A 67 13.52 8.30 9.43
N ALA A 68 12.25 8.57 9.74
CA ALA A 68 11.12 8.26 8.87
C ALA A 68 11.27 8.95 7.50
N VAL A 69 11.60 10.25 7.48
CA VAL A 69 11.82 11.01 6.24
C VAL A 69 12.98 10.43 5.42
N ASP A 70 14.12 10.13 6.04
CA ASP A 70 15.27 9.51 5.35
C ASP A 70 14.93 8.13 4.80
N PHE A 71 14.18 7.33 5.55
CA PHE A 71 13.73 6.00 5.12
C PHE A 71 12.82 6.10 3.88
N LEU A 72 11.81 6.96 3.90
CA LEU A 72 10.87 7.14 2.79
C LEU A 72 11.57 7.72 1.57
N LYS A 73 12.46 8.70 1.75
CA LYS A 73 13.27 9.24 0.65
C LYS A 73 14.13 8.18 -0.04
N ARG A 74 14.60 7.18 0.69
CA ARG A 74 15.45 6.10 0.13
C ARG A 74 14.67 4.99 -0.53
N PHE A 75 13.52 4.62 0.04
CA PHE A 75 12.86 3.34 -0.25
C PHE A 75 11.37 3.44 -0.52
N GLY A 76 10.74 4.58 -0.25
CA GLY A 76 9.31 4.81 -0.43
C GLY A 76 8.96 5.47 -1.77
N PRO A 77 7.66 5.49 -2.12
CA PRO A 77 7.16 6.25 -3.25
C PRO A 77 7.10 7.75 -2.92
N ASN A 78 7.16 8.58 -3.97
CA ASN A 78 7.05 10.04 -3.82
C ASN A 78 5.67 10.50 -3.35
N SER A 79 4.64 9.67 -3.47
CA SER A 79 3.28 9.96 -3.03
C SER A 79 3.10 9.90 -1.51
N VAL A 80 4.01 9.25 -0.77
CA VAL A 80 3.90 9.09 0.68
C VAL A 80 4.72 10.16 1.39
N VAL A 81 4.03 10.95 2.20
CA VAL A 81 4.62 12.02 3.00
C VAL A 81 4.71 11.58 4.46
N VAL A 82 5.84 11.91 5.08
CA VAL A 82 6.03 11.79 6.54
C VAL A 82 5.73 13.14 7.18
N SER A 83 4.80 13.15 8.14
CA SER A 83 4.40 14.35 8.86
C SER A 83 4.70 14.23 10.35
N LYS A 84 5.27 15.28 10.95
CA LYS A 84 5.66 15.26 12.37
C LYS A 84 4.45 15.23 13.31
N GLY A 85 4.38 14.23 14.17
CA GLY A 85 3.32 14.12 15.18
C GLY A 85 3.68 14.71 16.54
N ALA A 86 3.03 14.21 17.59
CA ALA A 86 3.16 14.69 18.96
C ALA A 86 4.52 14.36 19.57
N ALA A 87 5.11 15.34 20.26
CA ALA A 87 6.38 15.19 20.97
C ALA A 87 6.22 14.82 22.45
N LYS A 88 4.97 14.72 22.93
CA LYS A 88 4.62 14.54 24.34
C LYS A 88 3.33 13.71 24.44
N PRO A 89 3.07 13.05 25.58
CA PRO A 89 1.81 12.35 25.82
C PRO A 89 0.59 13.30 25.75
N LEU A 90 -0.59 12.74 25.49
CA LEU A 90 -1.86 13.43 25.25
C LEU A 90 -2.19 14.50 26.29
N SER A 91 -1.91 14.20 27.57
CA SER A 91 -2.17 15.11 28.69
C SER A 91 -1.34 16.40 28.67
N ALA A 92 -0.22 16.40 27.92
CA ALA A 92 0.72 17.52 27.82
C ALA A 92 0.73 18.19 26.43
N VAL A 93 -0.05 17.69 25.47
CA VAL A 93 -0.17 18.29 24.13
C VAL A 93 -1.26 19.36 24.12
N THR A 94 -0.90 20.57 23.69
CA THR A 94 -1.80 21.72 23.59
C THR A 94 -2.27 22.00 22.16
N ASP A 95 -1.38 21.85 21.19
CA ASP A 95 -1.63 22.15 19.77
C ASP A 95 -1.85 20.86 18.98
N ILE A 96 -2.52 20.96 17.82
CA ILE A 96 -2.72 19.83 16.91
C ILE A 96 -1.46 19.66 16.05
N PRO A 97 -0.70 18.55 16.17
CA PRO A 97 0.50 18.30 15.37
C PRO A 97 0.19 18.17 13.87
N GLU A 98 1.19 18.44 13.02
CA GLU A 98 1.04 18.35 11.56
C GLU A 98 0.72 16.92 11.11
N GLY A 99 1.25 15.89 11.79
CA GLY A 99 0.90 14.49 11.56
C GLY A 99 -0.58 14.20 11.77
N VAL A 100 -1.19 14.81 12.79
CA VAL A 100 -2.63 14.65 13.08
C VAL A 100 -3.49 15.35 12.03
N LYS A 101 -3.08 16.56 11.59
CA LYS A 101 -3.77 17.28 10.51
C LYS A 101 -3.70 16.51 9.19
N ALA A 102 -2.54 15.97 8.85
CA ALA A 102 -2.35 15.19 7.63
C ALA A 102 -3.15 13.87 7.66
N MET A 103 -3.21 13.20 8.82
CA MET A 103 -4.05 12.02 9.02
C MET A 103 -5.55 12.34 8.87
N ALA A 104 -5.99 13.51 9.38
CA ALA A 104 -7.35 14.00 9.18
C ALA A 104 -7.67 14.27 7.70
N GLN A 105 -6.76 14.93 6.97
CA GLN A 105 -6.93 15.16 5.53
C GLN A 105 -7.05 13.83 4.76
N ALA A 106 -6.22 12.83 5.09
CA ALA A 106 -6.30 11.52 4.45
C ALA A 106 -7.64 10.80 4.74
N LEU A 107 -8.26 11.05 5.90
CA LEU A 107 -9.62 10.56 6.24
C LEU A 107 -10.72 11.31 5.49
N GLU A 108 -10.53 12.58 5.13
CA GLU A 108 -11.47 13.34 4.29
C GLU A 108 -11.53 12.78 2.86
N GLU A 109 -10.40 12.28 2.36
CA GLU A 109 -10.31 11.62 1.04
C GLU A 109 -10.95 10.23 1.00
N GLY A 110 -11.19 9.62 2.16
CA GLY A 110 -11.89 8.34 2.27
C GLY A 110 -11.46 7.52 3.50
N PRO A 111 -12.02 6.31 3.67
CA PRO A 111 -11.75 5.50 4.84
C PRO A 111 -10.28 5.07 4.96
N LEU A 112 -9.79 4.95 6.20
CA LEU A 112 -8.44 4.50 6.54
C LEU A 112 -8.47 3.42 7.60
N LYS A 113 -7.52 2.48 7.49
CA LYS A 113 -7.04 1.72 8.64
C LYS A 113 -5.80 2.39 9.20
N ILE A 114 -5.68 2.46 10.53
CA ILE A 114 -4.57 3.16 11.19
C ILE A 114 -3.74 2.14 11.96
N LEU A 115 -2.45 2.05 11.65
CA LEU A 115 -1.47 1.26 12.40
C LEU A 115 -0.79 2.15 13.44
N GLY A 116 -0.95 1.85 14.72
CA GLY A 116 -0.20 2.47 15.81
C GLY A 116 0.87 1.51 16.31
N ILE A 117 2.11 1.79 15.93
CA ILE A 117 3.32 1.04 16.36
C ILE A 117 4.26 1.86 17.25
N GLY A 118 3.91 3.12 17.52
CA GLY A 118 4.44 3.89 18.65
C GLY A 118 3.36 4.28 19.66
N ALA A 119 3.61 5.33 20.47
CA ALA A 119 2.58 5.86 21.36
C ALA A 119 1.34 6.33 20.56
N ALA A 120 0.15 5.92 20.99
CA ALA A 120 -1.11 6.20 20.30
C ALA A 120 -1.61 7.65 20.45
N THR A 121 -0.73 8.58 20.84
CA THR A 121 -1.04 9.99 21.10
C THR A 121 -1.65 10.68 19.89
N ASN A 122 -1.08 10.50 18.70
CA ASN A 122 -1.58 11.11 17.47
C ASN A 122 -2.99 10.60 17.14
N ILE A 123 -3.24 9.31 17.31
CA ILE A 123 -4.56 8.68 17.09
C ILE A 123 -5.59 9.24 18.08
N ALA A 124 -5.24 9.36 19.35
CA ALA A 124 -6.13 9.95 20.35
C ALA A 124 -6.41 11.44 20.09
N LEU A 125 -5.40 12.21 19.67
CA LEU A 125 -5.56 13.61 19.26
C LEU A 125 -6.46 13.74 18.03
N LEU A 126 -6.34 12.85 17.04
CA LEU A 126 -7.23 12.81 15.88
C LEU A 126 -8.68 12.63 16.32
N ILE A 127 -8.95 11.63 17.16
CA ILE A 127 -10.30 11.35 17.68
C ILE A 127 -10.84 12.55 18.47
N LYS A 128 -10.01 13.17 19.31
CA LYS A 128 -10.37 14.33 20.14
C LYS A 128 -10.72 15.57 19.31
N HIS A 129 -9.95 15.85 18.27
CA HIS A 129 -10.04 17.10 17.52
C HIS A 129 -10.85 17.01 16.22
N TYR A 130 -11.02 15.80 15.67
CA TYR A 130 -11.77 15.54 14.44
C TYR A 130 -12.85 14.46 14.65
N PRO A 131 -13.77 14.62 15.62
CA PRO A 131 -14.78 13.60 15.92
C PRO A 131 -15.70 13.28 14.72
N GLN A 132 -15.88 14.24 13.81
CA GLN A 132 -16.65 14.06 12.58
C GLN A 132 -16.02 13.06 11.59
N LEU A 133 -14.71 12.80 11.69
CA LEU A 133 -13.98 11.89 10.79
C LEU A 133 -13.89 10.46 11.34
N ILE A 134 -14.33 10.21 12.58
CA ILE A 134 -14.23 8.90 13.24
C ILE A 134 -14.91 7.79 12.42
N ASN A 135 -16.03 8.10 11.76
CA ASN A 135 -16.76 7.13 10.94
C ASN A 135 -15.99 6.69 9.68
N ASN A 136 -14.94 7.41 9.31
CA ASN A 136 -14.04 7.02 8.21
C ASN A 136 -12.83 6.21 8.72
N ILE A 137 -12.74 5.91 10.01
CA ILE A 137 -11.70 5.01 10.55
C ILE A 137 -12.26 3.58 10.52
N ASP A 138 -11.82 2.80 9.53
CA ASP A 138 -12.26 1.41 9.33
C ASP A 138 -11.79 0.52 10.49
N GLU A 139 -10.54 0.69 10.93
CA GLU A 139 -9.90 -0.15 11.93
C GLU A 139 -8.65 0.53 12.49
N ILE A 140 -8.44 0.46 13.80
CA ILE A 140 -7.19 0.82 14.46
C ILE A 140 -6.49 -0.47 14.89
N VAL A 141 -5.24 -0.65 14.51
CA VAL A 141 -4.40 -1.79 14.90
C VAL A 141 -3.26 -1.26 15.77
N LEU A 142 -3.20 -1.68 17.03
CA LEU A 142 -2.19 -1.24 17.99
C LEU A 142 -1.31 -2.41 18.43
N LEU A 143 0.00 -2.19 18.45
CA LEU A 143 0.93 -3.08 19.13
C LEU A 143 0.87 -2.81 20.65
N ALA A 144 -0.04 -3.50 21.34
CA ALA A 144 -0.25 -3.32 22.77
C ALA A 144 -1.04 -4.47 23.40
N GLY A 145 -1.01 -4.52 24.74
CA GLY A 145 -1.92 -5.31 25.54
C GLY A 145 -1.37 -6.68 25.96
N ARG A 146 -2.01 -7.25 26.98
CA ARG A 146 -1.66 -8.55 27.57
C ARG A 146 -2.89 -9.22 28.18
N GLN A 147 -2.82 -10.51 28.50
CA GLN A 147 -3.96 -11.24 29.06
C GLN A 147 -4.05 -11.09 30.59
N SER A 148 -2.90 -10.98 31.27
CA SER A 148 -2.78 -10.84 32.73
C SER A 148 -1.64 -9.89 33.13
N MET A 149 -1.69 -9.35 34.36
CA MET A 149 -0.58 -8.60 34.95
C MET A 149 0.67 -9.47 35.20
N ASP A 150 0.47 -10.78 35.36
CA ASP A 150 1.55 -11.76 35.53
C ASP A 150 2.25 -12.10 34.20
N ASP A 151 1.69 -11.66 33.06
CA ASP A 151 2.34 -11.84 31.77
C ASP A 151 3.54 -10.92 31.67
N HIS A 152 4.72 -11.54 31.58
CA HIS A 152 6.00 -10.86 31.48
C HIS A 152 6.67 -11.22 30.15
N PHE A 153 7.01 -10.20 29.36
CA PHE A 153 7.68 -10.39 28.09
C PHE A 153 9.19 -10.52 28.32
N VAL A 154 9.68 -11.74 28.14
CA VAL A 154 11.09 -12.11 28.31
C VAL A 154 11.55 -12.82 27.04
N SER A 155 12.51 -12.24 26.33
CA SER A 155 13.04 -12.74 25.06
C SER A 155 14.41 -13.42 25.19
N GLY A 156 14.96 -13.54 26.40
CA GLY A 156 16.20 -14.27 26.60
C GLY A 156 16.44 -14.70 28.04
N HIS A 157 17.35 -15.65 28.22
CA HIS A 157 17.61 -16.31 29.50
C HIS A 157 18.47 -15.47 30.47
N HIS A 158 19.07 -14.38 29.99
CA HIS A 158 19.86 -13.44 30.79
C HIS A 158 19.18 -12.06 30.94
N GLN A 159 17.91 -11.92 30.53
CA GLN A 159 17.21 -10.64 30.55
C GLN A 159 16.90 -10.19 32.00
N PRO A 160 17.51 -9.10 32.50
CA PRO A 160 17.43 -8.72 33.91
C PRO A 160 16.07 -8.13 34.30
N LYS A 161 15.33 -7.58 33.33
CA LYS A 161 13.98 -7.02 33.51
C LYS A 161 13.10 -7.36 32.31
N PRO A 162 11.84 -7.77 32.50
CA PRO A 162 10.92 -7.98 31.39
C PRO A 162 10.71 -6.69 30.60
N PHE A 163 10.41 -6.81 29.31
CA PHE A 163 10.12 -5.66 28.47
C PHE A 163 8.86 -4.93 28.93
N ARG A 164 8.86 -3.62 28.75
CA ARG A 164 7.69 -2.76 28.96
C ARG A 164 6.73 -2.95 27.78
N ASP A 165 5.46 -2.69 28.03
CA ASP A 165 4.51 -2.44 26.93
C ASP A 165 4.70 -0.98 26.53
N LEU A 166 5.78 -0.74 25.77
CA LEU A 166 6.39 0.59 25.63
C LEU A 166 5.38 1.59 25.06
N ASN A 167 4.68 1.21 24.00
CA ASN A 167 3.71 2.06 23.30
C ASN A 167 2.52 2.42 24.18
N PHE A 168 2.01 1.47 24.96
CA PHE A 168 0.94 1.71 25.92
C PHE A 168 1.41 2.60 27.08
N GLU A 169 2.54 2.26 27.69
CA GLU A 169 3.07 2.98 28.85
C GLU A 169 3.56 4.40 28.51
N ALA A 170 3.90 4.66 27.24
CA ALA A 170 4.29 5.98 26.74
C ALA A 170 3.13 6.99 26.81
N ASP A 171 1.88 6.55 26.64
CA ASP A 171 0.70 7.41 26.73
C ASP A 171 -0.58 6.67 27.09
N VAL A 172 -0.73 6.33 28.37
CA VAL A 172 -1.91 5.61 28.88
C VAL A 172 -3.21 6.37 28.63
N ASP A 173 -3.19 7.70 28.69
CA ASP A 173 -4.40 8.52 28.51
C ASP A 173 -4.90 8.51 27.06
N ALA A 174 -3.99 8.36 26.09
CA ALA A 174 -4.38 8.10 24.70
C ALA A 174 -5.16 6.79 24.55
N TYR A 175 -4.71 5.71 25.20
CA TYR A 175 -5.40 4.42 25.15
C TYR A 175 -6.76 4.45 25.86
N LYS A 176 -6.87 5.17 27.00
CA LYS A 176 -8.18 5.39 27.65
C LYS A 176 -9.16 6.05 26.69
N LEU A 177 -8.75 7.15 26.06
CA LEU A 177 -9.59 7.86 25.09
C LEU A 177 -9.96 6.96 23.91
N ILE A 178 -9.00 6.21 23.36
CA ILE A 178 -9.27 5.28 22.27
C ILE A 178 -10.30 4.24 22.71
N LEU A 179 -10.17 3.62 23.90
CA LEU A 179 -11.10 2.62 24.44
C LEU A 179 -12.51 3.17 24.70
N ASP A 180 -12.68 4.47 24.93
CA ASP A 180 -14.01 5.09 25.09
C ASP A 180 -14.78 5.26 23.77
N THR A 181 -14.16 4.99 22.61
CA THR A 181 -14.82 5.04 21.29
C THR A 181 -15.60 3.77 20.94
N GLN A 182 -16.19 3.72 19.74
CA GLN A 182 -16.79 2.51 19.14
C GLN A 182 -16.08 2.07 17.84
N ILE A 183 -14.89 2.61 17.57
CA ILE A 183 -14.08 2.28 16.38
C ILE A 183 -13.69 0.79 16.40
N SER A 184 -13.54 0.13 15.25
CA SER A 184 -12.98 -1.24 15.27
C SER A 184 -11.53 -1.19 15.79
N LEU A 185 -11.24 -1.92 16.87
CA LEU A 185 -9.93 -1.91 17.53
C LEU A 185 -9.35 -3.32 17.59
N VAL A 186 -8.10 -3.43 17.14
CA VAL A 186 -7.30 -4.65 17.17
C VAL A 186 -6.08 -4.43 18.05
N LEU A 187 -5.90 -5.31 19.03
CA LEU A 187 -4.70 -5.37 19.86
C LEU A 187 -3.83 -6.54 19.39
N VAL A 188 -2.62 -6.21 18.97
CA VAL A 188 -1.57 -7.17 18.67
C VAL A 188 -0.60 -7.17 19.85
N PRO A 189 -0.65 -8.16 20.74
CA PRO A 189 0.24 -8.21 21.90
C PRO A 189 1.63 -8.70 21.49
N TYR A 190 2.65 -8.41 22.30
CA TYR A 190 4.00 -8.96 22.12
C TYR A 190 4.01 -10.51 22.11
N GLU A 191 3.05 -11.13 22.80
CA GLU A 191 2.88 -12.59 22.76
C GLU A 191 2.67 -13.12 21.33
N ALA A 192 1.93 -12.40 20.49
CA ALA A 192 1.71 -12.81 19.10
C ALA A 192 3.03 -12.85 18.30
N CYS A 193 4.08 -12.18 18.77
CA CYS A 193 5.40 -12.11 18.14
C CYS A 193 6.33 -13.26 18.56
N LYS A 194 5.99 -14.05 19.60
CA LYS A 194 6.81 -15.16 20.11
C LYS A 194 7.34 -16.12 19.03
N PRO A 195 6.59 -16.53 17.99
CA PRO A 195 7.13 -17.43 16.97
C PRO A 195 8.11 -16.75 16.00
N PHE A 196 8.15 -15.41 15.96
CA PHE A 196 8.84 -14.67 14.93
C PHE A 196 10.19 -14.13 15.41
N TRP A 197 11.27 -14.74 14.92
CA TRP A 197 12.64 -14.36 15.26
C TRP A 197 13.41 -13.99 14.02
N ILE A 198 14.02 -12.82 13.99
CA ILE A 198 15.07 -12.48 13.02
C ILE A 198 16.41 -12.92 13.61
N LYS A 199 17.12 -13.77 12.87
CA LYS A 199 18.40 -14.35 13.26
C LYS A 199 19.51 -13.92 12.30
N GLN A 200 20.76 -14.22 12.64
CA GLN A 200 21.91 -13.91 11.78
C GLN A 200 21.73 -14.40 10.33
N HIS A 201 21.21 -15.61 10.12
CA HIS A 201 21.00 -16.13 8.76
C HIS A 201 19.95 -15.33 7.97
N ASP A 202 18.96 -14.73 8.63
CA ASP A 202 17.96 -13.90 7.99
C ASP A 202 18.62 -12.60 7.50
N LEU A 203 19.41 -11.95 8.36
CA LEU A 203 20.16 -10.74 8.02
C LEU A 203 21.14 -10.98 6.87
N LEU A 204 21.91 -12.08 6.92
CA LEU A 204 22.82 -12.47 5.84
C LEU A 204 22.09 -12.71 4.52
N GLY A 205 20.91 -13.31 4.58
CA GLY A 205 20.04 -13.50 3.41
C GLY A 205 19.53 -12.18 2.82
N MET A 206 19.35 -11.15 3.65
CA MET A 206 18.87 -9.83 3.22
C MET A 206 19.97 -8.98 2.54
N LEU A 207 21.23 -9.08 2.98
CA LEU A 207 22.35 -8.27 2.46
C LEU A 207 22.55 -8.32 0.93
N LYS A 208 22.15 -9.42 0.28
CA LYS A 208 22.35 -9.64 -1.16
C LYS A 208 21.10 -9.41 -2.01
N THR A 209 20.06 -8.81 -1.46
CA THR A 209 18.75 -8.69 -2.12
C THR A 209 18.40 -7.24 -2.43
N SER A 210 17.22 -6.75 -2.04
CA SER A 210 16.78 -5.37 -2.26
C SER A 210 17.63 -4.35 -1.48
N ARG A 211 17.64 -3.09 -1.95
CA ARG A 211 18.34 -1.99 -1.25
C ARG A 211 17.80 -1.77 0.17
N VAL A 212 16.48 -1.89 0.36
CA VAL A 212 15.85 -1.77 1.68
C VAL A 212 16.19 -2.95 2.58
N ALA A 213 16.21 -4.18 2.05
CA ALA A 213 16.60 -5.36 2.82
C ALA A 213 18.06 -5.28 3.28
N ARG A 214 18.98 -4.88 2.39
CA ARG A 214 20.39 -4.64 2.78
C ARG A 214 20.50 -3.59 3.89
N TYR A 215 19.82 -2.47 3.74
CA TYR A 215 19.85 -1.39 4.72
C TYR A 215 19.32 -1.85 6.08
N LEU A 216 18.17 -2.54 6.11
CA LEU A 216 17.62 -3.11 7.35
C LEU A 216 18.59 -4.10 7.99
N ALA A 217 19.23 -4.98 7.20
CA ALA A 217 20.19 -5.94 7.71
C ALA A 217 21.42 -5.24 8.35
N GLU A 218 21.98 -4.24 7.68
CA GLU A 218 23.12 -3.46 8.19
C GLU A 218 22.76 -2.71 9.49
N LYS A 219 21.54 -2.18 9.59
CA LYS A 219 21.05 -1.52 10.81
C LYS A 219 20.71 -2.49 11.94
N SER A 220 20.30 -3.72 11.60
CA SER A 220 19.91 -4.74 12.57
C SER A 220 21.10 -5.49 13.16
N GLU A 221 22.27 -5.50 12.51
CA GLU A 221 23.43 -6.27 13.01
C GLU A 221 23.87 -5.84 14.42
N PRO A 222 24.04 -4.53 14.75
CA PRO A 222 24.41 -4.13 16.11
C PRO A 222 23.29 -4.40 17.13
N TRP A 223 22.03 -4.28 16.71
CA TRP A 223 20.86 -4.58 17.55
C TRP A 223 20.77 -6.07 17.90
N LEU A 224 21.00 -6.95 16.91
CA LEU A 224 21.06 -8.39 17.11
C LEU A 224 22.17 -8.75 18.09
N LEU A 225 23.37 -8.18 17.94
CA LEU A 225 24.47 -8.40 18.87
C LEU A 225 24.13 -7.95 20.30
N GLU A 226 23.46 -6.81 20.46
CA GLU A 226 22.99 -6.36 21.78
C GLU A 226 22.00 -7.36 22.40
N TRP A 227 21.02 -7.84 21.63
CA TRP A 227 20.06 -8.83 22.11
C TRP A 227 20.71 -10.16 22.51
N GLU A 228 21.69 -10.63 21.74
CA GLU A 228 22.45 -11.84 22.06
C GLU A 228 23.28 -11.66 23.33
N LEU A 229 24.01 -10.55 23.47
CA LEU A 229 24.93 -10.31 24.58
C LEU A 229 24.23 -9.90 25.88
N VAL A 230 23.20 -9.05 25.80
CA VAL A 230 22.53 -8.46 26.97
C VAL A 230 21.37 -9.34 27.45
N PHE A 231 20.59 -9.91 26.52
CA PHE A 231 19.41 -10.71 26.89
C PHE A 231 19.67 -12.22 26.82
N GLY A 232 20.74 -12.67 26.15
CA GLY A 232 20.92 -14.09 25.86
C GLY A 232 19.88 -14.61 24.88
N ALA A 233 19.40 -13.75 23.97
CA ALA A 233 18.44 -14.15 22.95
C ALA A 233 19.15 -14.86 21.78
N GLY A 234 18.43 -15.67 21.00
CA GLY A 234 18.95 -16.33 19.78
C GLY A 234 18.61 -15.60 18.48
N GLY A 235 18.33 -14.30 18.58
CA GLY A 235 17.70 -13.45 17.58
C GLY A 235 17.00 -12.25 18.25
N PHE A 236 16.28 -11.45 17.47
CA PHE A 236 15.33 -10.46 18.01
C PHE A 236 13.93 -10.65 17.43
N ASN A 237 12.91 -10.20 18.15
CA ASN A 237 11.53 -10.20 17.67
C ASN A 237 11.22 -8.84 17.01
N PRO A 238 10.71 -8.80 15.77
CA PRO A 238 10.29 -7.55 15.14
C PRO A 238 8.82 -7.28 15.45
N PHE A 239 8.52 -6.69 16.60
CA PHE A 239 7.14 -6.60 17.11
C PHE A 239 6.23 -5.79 16.19
N ASP A 240 6.71 -4.65 15.71
CA ASP A 240 5.97 -3.78 14.80
C ASP A 240 5.62 -4.44 13.46
N LEU A 241 6.51 -5.28 12.94
CA LEU A 241 6.28 -6.04 11.72
C LEU A 241 5.07 -6.97 11.88
N ILE A 242 4.85 -7.54 13.07
CA ILE A 242 3.72 -8.42 13.35
C ILE A 242 2.43 -7.62 13.41
N ALA A 243 2.43 -6.43 14.01
CA ALA A 243 1.27 -5.54 13.94
C ALA A 243 0.94 -5.14 12.50
N ALA A 244 1.95 -4.80 11.69
CA ALA A 244 1.78 -4.52 10.26
C ALA A 244 1.27 -5.72 9.45
N ALA A 245 1.70 -6.94 9.80
CA ALA A 245 1.28 -8.15 9.11
C ALA A 245 -0.24 -8.38 9.17
N TYR A 246 -0.91 -7.91 10.23
CA TYR A 246 -2.37 -7.98 10.34
C TYR A 246 -3.08 -7.16 9.25
N LEU A 247 -2.51 -6.00 8.87
CA LEU A 247 -3.05 -5.17 7.79
C LEU A 247 -2.83 -5.78 6.40
N ILE A 248 -1.71 -6.50 6.22
CA ILE A 248 -1.42 -7.22 4.96
C ILE A 248 -2.37 -8.41 4.81
N ASN A 249 -2.48 -9.24 5.85
CA ASN A 249 -3.37 -10.39 5.84
C ASN A 249 -3.77 -10.83 7.26
N GLY A 250 -4.95 -10.36 7.71
CA GLY A 250 -5.53 -10.75 9.00
C GLY A 250 -5.80 -12.25 9.15
N ASP A 251 -5.94 -13.01 8.05
CA ASP A 251 -6.16 -14.46 8.10
C ASP A 251 -4.94 -15.24 8.59
N TRP A 252 -3.77 -14.59 8.70
CA TRP A 252 -2.61 -15.19 9.36
C TRP A 252 -2.77 -15.27 10.87
N PHE A 253 -3.74 -14.56 11.46
CA PHE A 253 -3.89 -14.46 12.90
C PHE A 253 -5.04 -15.32 13.42
N SER A 254 -4.79 -16.00 14.55
CA SER A 254 -5.88 -16.40 15.44
C SER A 254 -6.24 -15.21 16.30
N SER A 255 -7.52 -14.85 16.34
CA SER A 255 -8.00 -13.70 17.12
C SER A 255 -9.30 -14.00 17.83
N GLU A 256 -9.48 -13.36 18.97
CA GLU A 256 -10.65 -13.49 19.84
C GLU A 256 -11.30 -12.11 20.04
N LEU A 257 -12.62 -12.06 20.22
CA LEU A 257 -13.32 -10.86 20.64
C LEU A 257 -13.48 -10.88 22.17
N TRP A 258 -12.65 -10.11 22.87
CA TRP A 258 -12.62 -10.06 24.34
C TRP A 258 -12.73 -8.63 24.84
N ASP A 259 -13.15 -8.48 26.10
CA ASP A 259 -13.23 -7.19 26.75
C ASP A 259 -11.82 -6.74 27.16
N ALA A 260 -11.47 -5.50 26.83
CA ALA A 260 -10.24 -4.84 27.21
C ALA A 260 -10.49 -3.72 28.22
N GLU A 261 -9.67 -3.66 29.26
CA GLU A 261 -9.72 -2.62 30.29
C GLU A 261 -8.32 -2.23 30.75
N ILE A 262 -8.20 -1.03 31.31
CA ILE A 262 -6.96 -0.56 31.93
C ILE A 262 -7.08 -0.72 33.43
N THR A 263 -6.15 -1.48 34.03
CA THR A 263 -6.15 -1.76 35.48
C THR A 263 -4.79 -1.40 36.10
N GLN A 264 -4.82 -0.82 37.29
CA GLN A 264 -3.61 -0.52 38.07
C GLN A 264 -3.12 -1.73 38.86
N GLY A 265 -1.81 -1.97 38.82
CA GLY A 265 -1.17 -3.05 39.58
C GLY A 265 0.30 -2.76 39.92
N PRO A 266 0.94 -3.60 40.73
CA PRO A 266 2.36 -3.45 41.06
C PRO A 266 3.23 -3.43 39.80
N SER A 267 4.20 -2.54 39.71
CA SER A 267 5.11 -2.47 38.56
C SER A 267 6.18 -3.57 38.62
N TYR A 268 6.26 -4.38 37.56
CA TYR A 268 7.33 -5.37 37.40
C TYR A 268 8.66 -4.77 36.89
N THR A 269 8.65 -3.52 36.40
CA THR A 269 9.85 -2.83 35.89
C THR A 269 10.48 -1.89 36.92
N GLU A 270 9.68 -1.40 37.87
CA GLU A 270 10.06 -0.43 38.88
C GLU A 270 9.57 -0.84 40.28
N LYS A 271 10.51 -1.26 41.13
CA LYS A 271 10.21 -1.81 42.45
C LYS A 271 9.51 -0.78 43.33
N GLY A 272 8.38 -1.17 43.93
CA GLY A 272 7.60 -0.34 44.86
C GLY A 272 6.68 0.68 44.18
N GLN A 273 6.63 0.70 42.85
CA GLN A 273 5.70 1.53 42.09
C GLN A 273 4.46 0.74 41.67
N VAL A 274 3.40 1.47 41.32
CA VAL A 274 2.18 0.96 40.67
C VAL A 274 2.17 1.52 39.25
N LYS A 275 1.70 0.74 38.29
CA LYS A 275 1.49 1.19 36.91
C LYS A 275 0.17 0.68 36.35
N ASP A 276 -0.26 1.30 35.27
CA ASP A 276 -1.40 0.85 34.48
C ASP A 276 -1.02 -0.36 33.60
N TYR A 277 -2.00 -1.22 33.35
CA TYR A 277 -1.91 -2.38 32.48
C TYR A 277 -3.11 -2.41 31.53
N LEU A 278 -2.87 -2.49 30.22
CA LEU A 278 -3.91 -2.79 29.24
C LEU A 278 -4.15 -4.30 29.20
N LEU A 279 -5.21 -4.75 29.87
CA LEU A 279 -5.57 -6.15 29.96
C LEU A 279 -6.69 -6.47 28.97
N CYS A 280 -6.58 -7.60 28.28
CA CYS A 280 -7.61 -8.13 27.40
C CYS A 280 -7.62 -9.66 27.45
N SER A 281 -8.69 -10.24 28.00
CA SER A 281 -8.81 -11.70 28.14
C SER A 281 -10.26 -12.15 28.24
N LYS A 282 -10.50 -13.45 28.04
CA LYS A 282 -11.81 -14.06 28.24
C LYS A 282 -12.40 -13.86 29.65
N HIS A 283 -11.55 -13.53 30.64
CA HIS A 283 -11.94 -13.36 32.04
C HIS A 283 -12.39 -11.94 32.38
N ILE A 284 -12.05 -10.97 31.54
CA ILE A 284 -12.49 -9.58 31.68
C ILE A 284 -13.91 -9.47 31.10
N LYS A 285 -14.77 -8.73 31.79
CA LYS A 285 -16.21 -8.56 31.46
C LYS A 285 -16.71 -7.14 31.58
N SER A 286 -15.89 -6.24 32.10
CA SER A 286 -16.19 -4.82 32.40
C SER A 286 -15.70 -3.86 31.32
N GLY A 287 -14.84 -4.34 30.42
CA GLY A 287 -14.15 -3.52 29.43
C GLY A 287 -14.91 -3.36 28.11
N ARG A 288 -14.22 -2.74 27.14
CA ARG A 288 -14.70 -2.65 25.76
C ARG A 288 -14.34 -3.91 25.01
N GLN A 289 -15.28 -4.46 24.26
CA GLN A 289 -14.97 -5.54 23.33
C GLN A 289 -14.03 -5.07 22.21
N VAL A 290 -12.88 -5.73 22.08
CA VAL A 290 -11.87 -5.50 21.05
C VAL A 290 -11.47 -6.83 20.44
N ARG A 291 -10.85 -6.79 19.26
CA ARG A 291 -10.20 -7.98 18.69
C ARG A 291 -8.80 -8.11 19.27
N TYR A 292 -8.49 -9.27 19.85
CA TYR A 292 -7.19 -9.57 20.44
C TYR A 292 -6.51 -10.70 19.67
N CYS A 293 -5.32 -10.45 19.13
CA CYS A 293 -4.55 -11.45 18.39
C CYS A 293 -3.81 -12.39 19.36
N THR A 294 -4.14 -13.68 19.35
CA THR A 294 -3.54 -14.68 20.26
C THR A 294 -2.33 -15.38 19.65
N ALA A 295 -2.27 -15.49 18.33
CA ALA A 295 -1.17 -16.13 17.60
C ALA A 295 -1.13 -15.67 16.14
N ILE A 296 0.04 -15.83 15.51
CA ILE A 296 0.25 -15.67 14.07
C ILE A 296 0.78 -16.99 13.46
N SER A 297 0.40 -17.27 12.23
CA SER A 297 0.90 -18.41 11.46
C SER A 297 2.39 -18.28 11.11
N ASP A 298 3.16 -19.36 11.32
CA ASP A 298 4.60 -19.42 11.03
C ASP A 298 4.93 -19.15 9.54
N VAL A 299 3.99 -19.43 8.64
CA VAL A 299 4.16 -19.20 7.19
C VAL A 299 4.32 -17.72 6.86
N SER A 300 3.77 -16.83 7.69
CA SER A 300 3.84 -15.38 7.50
C SER A 300 5.29 -14.87 7.45
N LYS A 301 6.23 -15.48 8.19
CA LYS A 301 7.63 -15.05 8.22
C LYS A 301 8.30 -15.06 6.86
N GLY A 302 8.19 -16.18 6.16
CA GLY A 302 8.78 -16.31 4.82
C GLY A 302 8.22 -15.25 3.88
N ILE A 303 6.88 -15.12 3.85
CA ILE A 303 6.18 -14.18 2.96
C ILE A 303 6.57 -12.72 3.25
N LEU A 304 6.61 -12.32 4.52
CA LEU A 304 6.97 -10.95 4.92
C LEU A 304 8.43 -10.64 4.56
N LEU A 305 9.36 -11.57 4.83
CA LEU A 305 10.75 -11.38 4.47
C LEU A 305 10.95 -11.40 2.94
N ASP A 306 10.22 -12.21 2.20
CA ASP A 306 10.27 -12.25 0.74
C ASP A 306 9.76 -10.93 0.15
N LYS A 307 8.68 -10.36 0.70
CA LYS A 307 8.22 -9.02 0.34
C LYS A 307 9.32 -7.99 0.55
N ILE A 308 10.02 -7.97 1.69
CA ILE A 308 11.12 -7.03 1.97
C ILE A 308 12.33 -7.27 1.04
N LYS A 309 12.71 -8.53 0.84
CA LYS A 309 13.86 -8.95 0.03
C LYS A 309 13.65 -8.75 -1.46
N ALA A 310 12.40 -8.73 -1.92
CA ALA A 310 12.07 -8.65 -3.33
C ALA A 310 12.85 -7.50 -4.03
N HIS A 311 13.56 -7.85 -5.09
CA HIS A 311 14.24 -6.88 -5.95
C HIS A 311 13.56 -6.80 -7.33
N ASP A 312 12.61 -7.69 -7.59
CA ASP A 312 12.02 -7.84 -8.91
C ASP A 312 10.88 -6.85 -9.14
N MET A 313 10.89 -6.26 -10.34
CA MET A 313 9.89 -5.29 -10.82
C MET A 313 8.44 -5.77 -10.62
N GLN A 314 8.19 -7.07 -10.63
CA GLN A 314 6.86 -7.66 -10.43
C GLN A 314 6.17 -7.22 -9.14
N HIS A 315 6.92 -6.82 -8.10
CA HIS A 315 6.35 -6.36 -6.82
C HIS A 315 5.98 -4.88 -6.82
N PHE A 316 6.43 -4.12 -7.81
CA PHE A 316 6.15 -2.69 -7.96
C PHE A 316 5.11 -2.40 -9.05
N VAL A 317 4.86 -3.36 -9.94
CA VAL A 317 3.82 -3.25 -10.97
C VAL A 317 2.48 -3.69 -10.38
N LEU A 318 1.62 -2.71 -10.08
CA LEU A 318 0.29 -2.95 -9.50
C LEU A 318 -0.76 -3.33 -10.55
N GLY A 319 -0.54 -2.95 -11.82
CA GLY A 319 -1.46 -3.24 -12.92
C GLY A 319 -1.15 -2.43 -14.17
N MET A 320 -1.98 -2.61 -15.20
CA MET A 320 -1.98 -1.78 -16.41
C MET A 320 -2.81 -0.52 -16.15
N SER A 321 -2.23 0.66 -16.34
CA SER A 321 -2.91 1.93 -16.10
C SER A 321 -3.81 2.33 -17.27
N HIS A 322 -3.23 2.51 -18.46
CA HIS A 322 -3.91 2.95 -19.67
C HIS A 322 -3.06 2.65 -20.91
N ILE A 323 -3.65 2.84 -22.09
CA ILE A 323 -2.96 2.86 -23.38
C ILE A 323 -2.98 4.29 -23.90
N ASN A 324 -1.81 4.88 -24.12
CA ASN A 324 -1.71 6.21 -24.71
C ASN A 324 -1.85 6.15 -26.23
N ILE A 325 -2.62 7.08 -26.80
CA ILE A 325 -2.78 7.27 -28.24
C ILE A 325 -2.62 8.75 -28.57
N VAL A 326 -1.62 9.08 -29.36
CA VAL A 326 -1.43 10.45 -29.87
C VAL A 326 -2.37 10.69 -31.03
N VAL A 327 -3.17 11.74 -30.93
CA VAL A 327 -4.25 12.07 -31.88
C VAL A 327 -4.07 13.49 -32.43
N ASP A 328 -4.73 13.76 -33.56
CA ASP A 328 -4.77 15.09 -34.16
C ASP A 328 -5.75 16.03 -33.45
N ASP A 329 -6.77 15.47 -32.79
CA ASP A 329 -7.85 16.19 -32.13
C ASP A 329 -8.53 15.24 -31.11
N VAL A 330 -8.61 15.65 -29.84
CA VAL A 330 -9.14 14.78 -28.77
C VAL A 330 -10.66 14.62 -28.84
N GLU A 331 -11.41 15.60 -29.33
CA GLU A 331 -12.85 15.51 -29.56
C GLU A 331 -13.16 14.48 -30.65
N LYS A 332 -12.53 14.59 -31.83
CA LYS A 332 -12.76 13.65 -32.93
C LYS A 332 -12.38 12.22 -32.56
N ALA A 333 -11.25 12.06 -31.87
CA ALA A 333 -10.82 10.76 -31.36
C ALA A 333 -11.84 10.20 -30.36
N THR A 334 -12.39 11.04 -29.48
CA THR A 334 -13.42 10.64 -28.52
C THR A 334 -14.67 10.13 -29.23
N GLU A 335 -15.19 10.87 -30.20
CA GLU A 335 -16.37 10.47 -30.98
C GLU A 335 -16.12 9.13 -31.71
N PHE A 336 -14.91 8.96 -32.27
CA PHE A 336 -14.52 7.72 -32.93
C PHE A 336 -14.51 6.52 -31.96
N TYR A 337 -13.80 6.61 -30.83
CA TYR A 337 -13.72 5.47 -29.88
C TYR A 337 -15.06 5.19 -29.18
N GLN A 338 -15.89 6.21 -28.97
CA GLN A 338 -17.26 6.04 -28.48
C GLN A 338 -18.11 5.23 -29.45
N SER A 339 -18.08 5.61 -30.74
CA SER A 339 -18.90 4.96 -31.75
C SER A 339 -18.37 3.58 -32.14
N ALA A 340 -17.07 3.44 -32.40
CA ALA A 340 -16.49 2.19 -32.87
C ALA A 340 -16.42 1.10 -31.77
N LEU A 341 -16.12 1.50 -30.53
CA LEU A 341 -15.78 0.55 -29.45
C LEU A 341 -16.60 0.75 -28.17
N GLY A 342 -17.50 1.73 -28.09
CA GLY A 342 -18.32 1.95 -26.90
C GLY A 342 -17.54 2.48 -25.69
N PHE A 343 -16.40 3.15 -25.90
CA PHE A 343 -15.73 3.86 -24.83
C PHE A 343 -16.61 5.00 -24.27
N GLU A 344 -16.41 5.37 -23.02
CA GLU A 344 -17.05 6.52 -22.38
C GLU A 344 -16.00 7.47 -21.83
N MET A 345 -16.37 8.72 -21.58
CA MET A 345 -15.49 9.67 -20.90
C MET A 345 -15.12 9.15 -19.51
N ALA A 346 -13.82 9.06 -19.21
CA ALA A 346 -13.37 8.61 -17.90
C ALA A 346 -13.63 9.69 -16.84
N ARG A 347 -13.89 9.21 -15.63
CA ARG A 347 -14.04 10.05 -14.44
C ARG A 347 -13.08 9.60 -13.36
N ASP A 348 -12.59 10.55 -12.58
CA ASP A 348 -11.75 10.29 -11.43
C ASP A 348 -12.56 9.75 -10.23
N ALA A 349 -11.91 9.62 -9.07
CA ALA A 349 -12.54 9.11 -7.86
C ALA A 349 -13.61 10.06 -7.29
N GLN A 350 -13.55 11.35 -7.63
CA GLN A 350 -14.47 12.40 -7.22
C GLN A 350 -15.65 12.53 -8.20
N GLY A 351 -15.58 11.86 -9.35
CA GLY A 351 -16.59 11.89 -10.39
C GLY A 351 -16.37 12.99 -11.43
N GLU A 352 -15.25 13.71 -11.34
CA GLU A 352 -14.89 14.75 -12.31
C GLU A 352 -14.36 14.14 -13.59
N LEU A 353 -14.58 14.82 -14.71
CA LEU A 353 -14.09 14.36 -16.01
C LEU A 353 -12.56 14.44 -16.04
N MET A 354 -11.93 13.35 -16.48
CA MET A 354 -10.49 13.29 -16.71
C MET A 354 -10.15 13.89 -18.07
N ASP A 355 -10.32 15.20 -18.18
CA ASP A 355 -10.15 15.99 -19.40
C ASP A 355 -9.36 17.26 -19.11
N TYR A 356 -8.13 17.32 -19.59
CA TYR A 356 -7.13 18.32 -19.26
C TYR A 356 -6.67 19.03 -20.53
N GLN A 357 -7.09 20.27 -20.72
CA GLN A 357 -6.84 21.04 -21.94
C GLN A 357 -5.69 22.04 -21.73
N GLY A 358 -4.79 22.14 -22.71
CA GLY A 358 -3.69 23.12 -22.69
C GLY A 358 -2.73 22.95 -21.51
N VAL A 359 -2.36 21.72 -21.18
CA VAL A 359 -1.39 21.42 -20.12
C VAL A 359 -0.01 21.95 -20.54
N THR A 360 0.58 22.80 -19.70
CA THR A 360 1.87 23.50 -19.96
C THR A 360 2.92 23.26 -18.87
N MET A 361 2.74 22.20 -18.07
CA MET A 361 3.63 21.89 -16.92
C MET A 361 5.01 21.44 -17.38
N SER A 362 6.06 22.06 -16.85
CA SER A 362 7.45 21.72 -17.20
C SER A 362 7.84 20.32 -16.70
N GLU A 363 7.34 19.91 -15.54
CA GLU A 363 7.54 18.56 -14.99
C GLU A 363 6.97 17.50 -15.94
N PHE A 364 5.74 17.71 -16.44
CA PHE A 364 5.15 16.84 -17.47
C PHE A 364 6.04 16.76 -18.70
N ALA A 365 6.50 17.91 -19.21
CA ALA A 365 7.34 17.96 -20.40
C ALA A 365 8.65 17.15 -20.21
N LEU A 366 9.32 17.34 -19.08
CA LEU A 366 10.56 16.64 -18.75
C LEU A 366 10.34 15.14 -18.57
N ASP A 367 9.28 14.74 -17.87
CA ASP A 367 8.92 13.34 -17.66
C ASP A 367 8.51 12.63 -18.96
N ALA A 368 7.90 13.37 -19.90
CA ALA A 368 7.60 12.90 -21.26
C ALA A 368 8.84 12.87 -22.19
N GLY A 369 10.03 13.23 -21.69
CA GLY A 369 11.27 13.23 -22.45
C GLY A 369 11.51 14.47 -23.32
N ILE A 370 10.75 15.56 -23.12
CA ILE A 370 10.89 16.84 -23.84
C ILE A 370 11.89 17.72 -23.06
N SER A 371 13.14 17.72 -23.50
CA SER A 371 14.27 18.24 -22.73
C SER A 371 14.28 19.76 -22.48
N ASP A 372 13.52 20.55 -23.24
CA ASP A 372 13.45 22.01 -23.03
C ASP A 372 12.39 22.44 -22.02
N GLY A 373 11.66 21.48 -21.45
CA GLY A 373 10.65 21.70 -20.40
C GLY A 373 9.40 22.44 -20.89
N LYS A 374 9.13 22.46 -22.21
CA LYS A 374 8.00 23.18 -22.80
C LYS A 374 7.04 22.21 -23.49
N VAL A 375 5.75 22.36 -23.17
CA VAL A 375 4.66 21.57 -23.75
C VAL A 375 3.39 22.42 -23.81
N ASP A 376 2.53 22.12 -24.78
CA ASP A 376 1.12 22.53 -24.83
C ASP A 376 0.35 21.32 -25.37
N VAL A 377 -0.32 20.59 -24.48
CA VAL A 377 -0.95 19.31 -24.80
C VAL A 377 -2.35 19.23 -24.20
N ASP A 378 -3.28 18.70 -24.98
CA ASP A 378 -4.60 18.27 -24.49
C ASP A 378 -4.53 16.79 -24.14
N VAL A 379 -4.98 16.42 -22.95
CA VAL A 379 -4.99 15.04 -22.44
C VAL A 379 -6.40 14.66 -22.03
N ARG A 380 -6.95 13.58 -22.60
CA ARG A 380 -8.29 13.10 -22.27
C ARG A 380 -8.30 11.60 -22.04
N PHE A 381 -8.89 11.17 -20.93
CA PHE A 381 -9.04 9.75 -20.65
C PHE A 381 -10.43 9.24 -21.06
N LEU A 382 -10.45 8.07 -21.68
CA LEU A 382 -11.64 7.29 -21.96
C LEU A 382 -11.59 5.95 -21.22
N LYS A 383 -12.75 5.39 -20.88
CA LYS A 383 -12.88 4.09 -20.22
C LYS A 383 -13.88 3.22 -20.94
N HIS A 384 -13.54 1.97 -21.20
CA HIS A 384 -14.50 0.99 -21.69
C HIS A 384 -15.28 0.38 -20.50
N PRO A 385 -16.62 0.43 -20.48
CA PRO A 385 -17.40 0.02 -19.31
C PRO A 385 -17.26 -1.48 -18.97
N GLN A 386 -17.22 -2.34 -19.99
CA GLN A 386 -17.10 -3.80 -19.85
C GLN A 386 -15.65 -4.28 -19.79
N ALA A 387 -14.79 -3.85 -20.73
CA ALA A 387 -13.39 -4.30 -20.77
C ALA A 387 -12.55 -3.74 -19.61
N GLY A 388 -12.95 -2.60 -19.04
CA GLY A 388 -12.21 -1.98 -17.93
C GLY A 388 -10.86 -1.40 -18.31
N MET A 389 -10.61 -1.24 -19.62
CA MET A 389 -9.44 -0.61 -20.21
C MET A 389 -9.62 0.90 -20.27
N TYR A 390 -8.51 1.63 -20.11
CA TYR A 390 -8.44 3.07 -20.26
C TYR A 390 -7.61 3.45 -21.48
N LEU A 391 -8.08 4.43 -22.24
CA LEU A 391 -7.30 5.12 -23.27
C LEU A 391 -6.94 6.50 -22.75
N GLU A 392 -5.69 6.92 -22.97
CA GLU A 392 -5.23 8.29 -22.77
C GLU A 392 -4.98 8.90 -24.14
N LEU A 393 -5.85 9.83 -24.54
CA LEU A 393 -5.75 10.55 -25.80
C LEU A 393 -4.91 11.80 -25.59
N MET A 394 -3.87 11.98 -26.39
CA MET A 394 -3.00 13.17 -26.32
C MET A 394 -2.94 13.90 -27.65
N HIS A 395 -3.26 15.19 -27.65
CA HIS A 395 -3.04 16.08 -28.79
C HIS A 395 -2.00 17.14 -28.42
N TYR A 396 -0.81 17.05 -29.03
CA TYR A 396 0.26 18.02 -28.83
C TYR A 396 0.12 19.20 -29.80
N ARG A 397 -0.21 20.37 -29.23
CA ARG A 397 -0.12 21.67 -29.92
C ARG A 397 1.34 22.13 -29.98
N TYR A 398 2.11 21.80 -28.94
CA TYR A 398 3.56 21.93 -28.87
C TYR A 398 4.20 20.80 -28.02
N PRO A 399 5.32 20.19 -28.44
CA PRO A 399 5.95 20.34 -29.75
C PRO A 399 5.09 19.72 -30.86
N LYS A 400 5.19 20.26 -32.09
CA LYS A 400 4.50 19.68 -33.23
C LYS A 400 5.25 18.44 -33.73
N GLY A 401 4.65 17.27 -33.50
CA GLY A 401 5.14 15.99 -34.02
C GLY A 401 4.88 15.79 -35.52
N ASN A 402 5.27 14.63 -36.04
CA ASN A 402 4.94 14.21 -37.40
C ASN A 402 3.54 13.58 -37.41
N SER A 403 2.59 14.18 -38.15
CA SER A 403 1.22 13.68 -38.27
C SER A 403 1.07 12.54 -39.28
N LYS A 404 2.11 12.21 -40.04
CA LYS A 404 2.08 11.08 -40.98
C LYS A 404 2.30 9.78 -40.22
N LEU A 405 1.28 8.93 -40.22
CA LEU A 405 1.37 7.57 -39.68
C LEU A 405 2.47 6.77 -40.41
N PRO A 406 3.22 5.92 -39.68
CA PRO A 406 4.13 4.99 -40.31
C PRO A 406 3.36 4.03 -41.23
N PRO A 407 4.00 3.47 -42.27
CA PRO A 407 3.39 2.42 -43.06
C PRO A 407 2.92 1.28 -42.16
N GLN A 408 1.68 0.80 -42.35
CA GLN A 408 1.17 -0.32 -41.57
C GLN A 408 2.05 -1.54 -41.79
N ALA A 409 2.69 -1.99 -40.71
CA ALA A 409 3.45 -3.22 -40.71
C ALA A 409 2.51 -4.42 -40.88
N LYS A 410 2.96 -5.47 -41.57
CA LYS A 410 2.26 -6.74 -41.57
C LYS A 410 2.36 -7.37 -40.19
N THR A 411 1.39 -8.22 -39.84
CA THR A 411 1.35 -8.90 -38.54
C THR A 411 2.64 -9.67 -38.21
N TYR A 412 3.37 -10.13 -39.23
CA TYR A 412 4.61 -10.90 -39.10
C TYR A 412 5.90 -10.08 -39.34
N ASP A 413 5.81 -8.76 -39.53
CA ASP A 413 6.99 -7.90 -39.71
C ASP A 413 7.70 -7.63 -38.35
N LEU A 414 9.00 -7.29 -38.40
CA LEU A 414 9.89 -7.17 -37.22
C LEU A 414 9.48 -6.09 -36.20
N GLY A 415 9.31 -6.51 -34.93
CA GLY A 415 9.45 -5.73 -33.68
C GLY A 415 8.33 -4.74 -33.28
N GLY A 416 8.00 -4.70 -31.97
CA GLY A 416 7.07 -3.74 -31.34
C GLY A 416 5.69 -4.33 -30.97
N PRO A 417 4.86 -3.63 -30.16
CA PRO A 417 3.48 -4.02 -29.93
C PRO A 417 2.75 -4.16 -31.28
N ARG A 418 2.06 -5.27 -31.50
CA ARG A 418 1.42 -5.58 -32.80
C ARG A 418 -0.08 -5.35 -32.79
N HIS A 419 -0.74 -5.54 -31.66
CA HIS A 419 -2.15 -5.25 -31.52
C HIS A 419 -2.54 -5.04 -30.05
N VAL A 420 -3.70 -4.41 -29.86
CA VAL A 420 -4.44 -4.40 -28.60
C VAL A 420 -5.63 -5.34 -28.77
N ALA A 421 -5.73 -6.36 -27.92
CA ALA A 421 -6.77 -7.38 -28.04
C ALA A 421 -7.94 -7.15 -27.09
N MET A 422 -9.16 -7.35 -27.58
CA MET A 422 -10.39 -7.34 -26.80
C MET A 422 -11.16 -8.64 -27.00
N GLU A 423 -11.60 -9.24 -25.90
CA GLU A 423 -12.45 -10.42 -25.95
C GLU A 423 -13.91 -10.01 -26.25
N VAL A 424 -14.52 -10.66 -27.24
CA VAL A 424 -15.88 -10.43 -27.70
C VAL A 424 -16.69 -11.72 -27.65
N SER A 425 -17.99 -11.59 -27.44
CA SER A 425 -18.90 -12.75 -27.39
C SER A 425 -19.33 -13.28 -28.75
N ASN A 426 -19.07 -12.51 -29.82
CA ASN A 426 -19.47 -12.84 -31.19
C ASN A 426 -18.60 -12.07 -32.19
N CYS A 427 -17.55 -12.70 -32.71
CA CYS A 427 -16.66 -12.09 -33.70
C CYS A 427 -17.38 -11.72 -34.99
N ASN A 428 -18.37 -12.48 -35.44
CA ASN A 428 -19.08 -12.22 -36.70
C ASN A 428 -19.87 -10.91 -36.64
N GLU A 429 -20.62 -10.69 -35.56
CA GLU A 429 -21.40 -9.47 -35.38
C GLU A 429 -20.48 -8.24 -35.27
N VAL A 430 -19.43 -8.33 -34.45
CA VAL A 430 -18.46 -7.23 -34.26
C VAL A 430 -17.70 -6.95 -35.56
N PHE A 431 -17.34 -7.98 -36.33
CA PHE A 431 -16.70 -7.82 -37.63
C PHE A 431 -17.59 -7.04 -38.61
N HIS A 432 -18.85 -7.43 -38.75
CA HIS A 432 -19.78 -6.76 -39.65
C HIS A 432 -20.05 -5.32 -39.23
N TYR A 433 -20.20 -5.07 -37.93
CA TYR A 433 -20.34 -3.73 -37.37
C TYR A 433 -19.14 -2.84 -37.72
N LEU A 434 -17.93 -3.29 -37.38
CA LEU A 434 -16.70 -2.52 -37.61
C LEU A 434 -16.38 -2.35 -39.09
N LYS A 435 -16.64 -3.36 -39.93
CA LYS A 435 -16.40 -3.28 -41.38
C LYS A 435 -17.27 -2.22 -42.06
N ALA A 436 -18.44 -1.94 -41.50
CA ALA A 436 -19.34 -0.89 -41.97
C ALA A 436 -19.09 0.49 -41.32
N HIS A 437 -18.27 0.54 -40.27
CA HIS A 437 -18.04 1.76 -39.49
C HIS A 437 -17.07 2.71 -40.20
N SER A 438 -17.39 4.01 -40.22
CA SER A 438 -16.50 5.03 -40.80
C SER A 438 -15.20 5.13 -40.01
N GLY A 439 -14.06 5.28 -40.71
CA GLY A 439 -12.74 5.39 -40.10
C GLY A 439 -12.09 4.05 -39.72
N VAL A 440 -12.81 2.93 -39.82
CA VAL A 440 -12.25 1.59 -39.62
C VAL A 440 -11.66 1.05 -40.92
N THR A 441 -10.46 0.48 -40.85
CA THR A 441 -9.86 -0.28 -41.95
C THR A 441 -9.59 -1.72 -41.51
N MET A 442 -10.22 -2.70 -42.16
CA MET A 442 -9.87 -4.11 -41.93
C MET A 442 -8.43 -4.38 -42.36
N ILE A 443 -7.70 -5.19 -41.59
CA ILE A 443 -6.28 -5.49 -41.90
C ILE A 443 -6.09 -6.10 -43.30
N ASN A 444 -7.14 -6.79 -43.78
CA ASN A 444 -7.24 -7.30 -45.13
C ASN A 444 -8.53 -6.74 -45.75
N THR A 445 -8.36 -5.97 -46.83
CA THR A 445 -9.46 -5.30 -47.53
C THR A 445 -10.16 -6.18 -48.57
N ASN A 446 -9.73 -7.43 -48.73
CA ASN A 446 -10.40 -8.37 -49.62
C ASN A 446 -11.85 -8.63 -49.14
N ASN A 447 -12.80 -8.65 -50.07
CA ASN A 447 -14.21 -8.94 -49.80
C ASN A 447 -14.42 -10.30 -49.11
N SER A 448 -13.54 -11.27 -49.38
CA SER A 448 -13.60 -12.60 -48.76
C SER A 448 -13.01 -12.66 -47.35
N TYR A 449 -12.42 -11.57 -46.83
CA TYR A 449 -11.94 -11.54 -45.46
C TYR A 449 -13.12 -11.54 -44.48
N HIS A 450 -13.10 -12.50 -43.56
CA HIS A 450 -14.05 -12.68 -42.47
C HIS A 450 -13.33 -13.45 -41.35
N PRO A 451 -13.80 -13.32 -40.09
CA PRO A 451 -13.31 -14.14 -39.00
C PRO A 451 -13.71 -15.60 -39.21
N ASP A 452 -12.75 -16.50 -39.04
CA ASP A 452 -12.94 -17.95 -39.12
C ASP A 452 -12.46 -18.60 -37.84
N LYS A 453 -13.14 -19.68 -37.44
CA LYS A 453 -12.73 -20.48 -36.29
C LYS A 453 -11.41 -21.18 -36.59
N LEU A 454 -10.47 -21.10 -35.66
CA LEU A 454 -9.19 -21.80 -35.75
C LEU A 454 -9.38 -23.32 -35.67
N ASP A 455 -8.75 -24.05 -36.59
CA ASP A 455 -8.77 -25.51 -36.58
C ASP A 455 -8.14 -26.05 -35.28
N GLY A 456 -8.86 -26.94 -34.59
CA GLY A 456 -8.44 -27.51 -33.31
C GLY A 456 -8.58 -26.60 -32.08
N PHE A 457 -9.04 -25.35 -32.22
CA PHE A 457 -9.20 -24.42 -31.08
C PHE A 457 -10.61 -23.83 -31.02
N PRO A 458 -11.11 -23.47 -29.82
CA PRO A 458 -12.41 -22.78 -29.68
C PRO A 458 -12.34 -21.29 -30.05
N ILE A 459 -11.23 -20.83 -30.64
CA ILE A 459 -10.91 -19.41 -30.82
C ILE A 459 -11.28 -18.97 -32.23
N THR A 460 -11.87 -17.77 -32.33
CA THR A 460 -12.08 -17.02 -33.56
C THR A 460 -11.53 -15.62 -33.34
N PHE A 461 -10.85 -15.02 -34.33
CA PHE A 461 -10.39 -13.64 -34.19
C PHE A 461 -10.29 -12.92 -35.54
N PHE A 462 -10.19 -11.59 -35.49
CA PHE A 462 -9.82 -10.77 -36.65
C PHE A 462 -9.12 -9.47 -36.21
N TYR A 463 -8.36 -8.88 -37.14
CA TYR A 463 -7.73 -7.57 -36.94
C TYR A 463 -8.34 -6.45 -37.78
N TRP A 464 -8.28 -5.25 -37.25
CA TRP A 464 -8.61 -3.99 -37.91
C TRP A 464 -7.70 -2.85 -37.40
N ILE A 465 -7.72 -1.71 -38.10
CA ILE A 465 -6.86 -0.56 -37.87
C ILE A 465 -7.75 0.68 -37.72
N ASP A 466 -7.48 1.48 -36.69
CA ASP A 466 -8.17 2.73 -36.44
C ASP A 466 -7.54 3.94 -37.18
N PRO A 467 -8.16 5.13 -37.16
CA PRO A 467 -7.64 6.32 -37.83
C PRO A 467 -6.25 6.77 -37.37
N TYR A 468 -5.79 6.29 -36.21
CA TYR A 468 -4.52 6.64 -35.58
C TYR A 468 -3.45 5.56 -35.76
N GLY A 469 -3.75 4.53 -36.56
CA GLY A 469 -2.81 3.46 -36.89
C GLY A 469 -2.65 2.41 -35.79
N VAL A 470 -3.52 2.40 -34.78
CA VAL A 470 -3.52 1.32 -33.79
C VAL A 470 -4.19 0.10 -34.41
N GLN A 471 -3.49 -1.03 -34.33
CA GLN A 471 -4.05 -2.31 -34.73
C GLN A 471 -4.78 -2.93 -33.54
N TRP A 472 -6.03 -3.30 -33.78
CA TRP A 472 -6.92 -3.92 -32.80
C TRP A 472 -7.18 -5.38 -33.17
N GLU A 473 -7.25 -6.25 -32.18
CA GLU A 473 -7.71 -7.64 -32.30
C GLU A 473 -9.04 -7.81 -31.56
N MET A 474 -9.99 -8.47 -32.22
CA MET A 474 -11.22 -8.94 -31.58
C MET A 474 -11.14 -10.45 -31.52
N GLU A 475 -11.09 -11.00 -30.31
CA GLU A 475 -10.96 -12.45 -30.06
C GLU A 475 -12.23 -12.99 -29.39
N GLU A 476 -12.73 -14.13 -29.84
CA GLU A 476 -13.83 -14.87 -29.24
C GLU A 476 -13.34 -16.26 -28.87
N GLY A 477 -13.77 -16.76 -27.70
CA GLY A 477 -13.68 -18.17 -27.35
C GLY A 477 -12.93 -18.45 -26.05
N ARG A 478 -12.43 -17.42 -25.36
CA ARG A 478 -11.81 -17.54 -24.04
C ARG A 478 -12.79 -17.20 -22.93
N GLN A 479 -12.65 -17.90 -21.81
CA GLN A 479 -13.40 -17.54 -20.61
C GLN A 479 -12.77 -16.30 -19.97
N ILE A 480 -13.57 -15.23 -19.84
CA ILE A 480 -13.16 -14.03 -19.10
C ILE A 480 -13.46 -14.24 -17.62
N GLY A 481 -12.43 -14.10 -16.78
CA GLY A 481 -12.59 -14.11 -15.33
C GLY A 481 -13.17 -12.81 -14.79
N LEU A 482 -13.73 -12.85 -13.58
CA LEU A 482 -14.19 -11.65 -12.86
C LEU A 482 -13.05 -10.63 -12.65
N SER A 483 -11.81 -11.11 -12.51
CA SER A 483 -10.58 -10.31 -12.52
C SER A 483 -10.13 -10.06 -13.96
N ARG A 484 -10.91 -9.25 -14.70
CA ARG A 484 -10.64 -8.65 -16.03
C ARG A 484 -9.37 -9.16 -16.74
N GLY A 485 -9.39 -10.43 -17.13
CA GLY A 485 -8.28 -11.18 -17.70
C GLY A 485 -8.75 -12.55 -18.17
N ILE A 486 -7.97 -13.16 -19.08
CA ILE A 486 -8.21 -14.51 -19.61
C ILE A 486 -7.91 -15.53 -18.50
N VAL A 487 -8.84 -16.48 -18.29
CA VAL A 487 -8.73 -17.57 -17.28
C VAL A 487 -8.18 -18.85 -17.88
#